data_AF-A0A7V2WX73-F1
#
_entry.id   AF-A0A7V2WX73-F1
#
_cell.length_a   1.000
_cell.length_b   1.000
_cell.length_c   1.000
_cell.angle_alpha   90.00
_cell.angle_beta   90.00
_cell.angle_gamma   90.00
#
_symmetry.space_group_name_H-M   'P 1'
#
loop_
_entity.id
_entity.type
_entity.pdbx_description
1 polymer ?
#
loop_
_entity_poly.entity_id
_entity_poly.type
_entity_poly.pdbx_seq_one_letter_code
_entity_poly.pdbx_strand_id
1 'polypeptide(L)'
;MRLVGHPPTPEQQEIQRYRAGGFTISGREFHGSVAVFADRVEAWAVTDAASLEIHDLTPFRDCEPPLDLLLLGLGERFALPDPEVLRALSTWR
;
A
#
# COMPACT_ATOMS: atom_id res chain seq x y z
N MET A 1 20.76 27.09 12.04
CA MET A 1 20.09 26.18 11.09
C MET A 1 18.68 25.91 11.61
N ARG A 2 17.63 26.22 10.85
CA ARG A 2 16.23 26.01 11.24
C ARG A 2 15.67 24.88 10.40
N LEU A 3 15.19 23.81 11.04
CA LEU A 3 14.46 22.76 10.35
C LEU A 3 13.04 23.28 10.08
N VAL A 4 12.62 23.25 8.82
CA VAL A 4 11.26 23.56 8.40
C VAL A 4 10.66 22.25 7.90
N GLY A 5 9.66 21.72 8.59
CA GLY A 5 8.88 20.60 8.09
C GLY A 5 8.00 21.07 6.93
N HIS A 6 7.96 20.30 5.85
CA HIS A 6 6.98 20.50 4.80
C HIS A 6 5.78 19.60 5.10
N PRO A 7 4.61 20.14 5.46
CA PRO A 7 3.43 19.31 5.66
C PRO A 7 3.04 18.67 4.32
N PRO A 8 2.42 17.49 4.34
CA PRO A 8 1.89 16.89 3.12
C PRO A 8 0.86 17.82 2.48
N THR A 9 0.91 17.93 1.15
CA THR A 9 -0.09 18.68 0.38
C THR A 9 -1.43 17.93 0.38
N PRO A 10 -2.58 18.61 0.16
CA PRO A 10 -3.88 17.94 0.10
C PRO A 10 -3.99 16.79 -0.91
N GLU A 11 -3.14 16.79 -1.93
CA GLU A 11 -3.06 15.76 -2.97
C GLU A 11 -2.33 14.50 -2.51
N GLN A 12 -1.50 14.60 -1.46
CA GLN A 12 -0.71 13.49 -0.94
C GLN A 12 -1.49 12.68 0.09
N GLN A 13 -1.42 11.36 -0.02
CA GLN A 13 -2.03 10.48 0.97
C GLN A 13 -1.13 10.35 2.20
N GLU A 14 -1.56 10.94 3.32
CA GLU A 14 -0.88 10.79 4.61
C GLU A 14 -1.57 9.73 5.45
N ILE A 15 -0.81 8.73 5.91
CA ILE A 15 -1.28 7.73 6.87
C ILE A 15 -1.15 8.32 8.28
N GLN A 16 -2.24 8.79 8.86
CA GLN A 16 -2.23 9.35 10.22
C GLN A 16 -2.22 8.27 11.31
N ARG A 17 -2.87 7.13 11.05
CA ARG A 17 -2.98 6.03 12.02
C ARG A 17 -3.08 4.69 11.31
N TYR A 18 -2.36 3.70 11.83
CA TYR A 18 -2.54 2.29 11.48
C TYR A 18 -2.73 1.50 12.77
N ARG A 19 -3.73 0.63 12.83
CA ARG A 19 -4.05 -0.22 13.97
C ARG A 19 -4.47 -1.60 13.48
N ALA A 20 -4.51 -2.57 14.39
CA ALA A 20 -5.16 -3.85 14.13
C ALA A 20 -6.58 -3.59 13.57
N GLY A 21 -6.81 -3.95 12.30
CA GLY A 21 -8.10 -3.84 11.62
C GLY A 21 -8.33 -2.60 10.73
N GLY A 22 -7.38 -1.67 10.60
CA GLY A 22 -7.56 -0.58 9.62
C GLY A 22 -6.65 0.63 9.74
N PHE A 23 -6.95 1.62 8.90
CA PHE A 23 -6.14 2.82 8.68
C PHE A 23 -6.97 4.10 8.77
N THR A 24 -6.34 5.19 9.20
CA THR A 24 -6.84 6.54 9.02
C THR A 24 -5.90 7.24 8.04
N ILE A 25 -6.42 7.59 6.86
CA ILE A 25 -5.65 8.15 5.75
C ILE A 25 -6.36 9.41 5.25
N SER A 26 -5.62 10.51 5.21
CA SER A 26 -6.12 11.85 4.85
C SER A 26 -7.46 12.19 5.55
N GLY A 27 -7.60 11.84 6.84
CA GLY A 27 -8.80 12.08 7.65
C GLY A 27 -9.97 11.11 7.43
N ARG A 28 -9.82 10.09 6.56
CA ARG A 28 -10.83 9.06 6.30
C ARG A 28 -10.45 7.74 6.97
N GLU A 29 -11.43 7.03 7.53
CA GLU A 29 -11.22 5.71 8.09
C GLU A 29 -11.44 4.61 7.03
N PHE A 30 -10.54 3.63 7.02
CA PHE A 30 -10.58 2.45 6.18
C PHE A 30 -10.44 1.20 7.05
N HIS A 31 -11.24 0.17 6.75
CA HIS A 31 -11.22 -1.11 7.45
C HIS A 31 -10.61 -2.18 6.56
N GLY A 32 -9.76 -3.03 7.13
CA GLY A 32 -9.03 -4.06 6.38
C GLY A 32 -7.87 -3.48 5.57
N SER A 33 -7.53 -4.16 4.47
CA SER A 33 -6.42 -3.79 3.61
C SER A 33 -6.76 -2.67 2.65
N VAL A 34 -5.76 -1.86 2.35
CA VAL A 34 -5.91 -0.67 1.49
C VAL A 34 -4.79 -0.61 0.48
N ALA A 35 -5.14 -0.19 -0.73
CA ALA A 35 -4.20 0.19 -1.76
C ALA A 35 -4.02 1.72 -1.68
N VAL A 36 -2.83 2.17 -1.33
CA VAL A 36 -2.49 3.59 -1.20
C VAL A 36 -1.65 4.00 -2.39
N PHE A 37 -2.20 4.87 -3.23
CA PHE A 37 -1.50 5.53 -4.33
C PHE A 37 -1.15 6.97 -3.94
N ALA A 38 -0.38 7.67 -4.77
CA ALA A 38 0.02 9.05 -4.50
C ALA A 38 -1.19 9.99 -4.36
N ASP A 39 -2.22 9.78 -5.18
CA ASP A 39 -3.38 10.66 -5.38
C ASP A 39 -4.68 10.12 -4.77
N ARG A 40 -4.73 8.83 -4.45
CA ARG A 40 -5.97 8.17 -3.98
C ARG A 40 -5.71 6.96 -3.09
N VAL A 41 -6.77 6.54 -2.42
CA VAL A 41 -6.80 5.33 -1.58
C VAL A 41 -8.00 4.50 -1.96
N GLU A 42 -7.79 3.22 -2.17
CA GLU A 42 -8.82 2.25 -2.54
C GLU A 42 -8.86 1.10 -1.53
N ALA A 43 -10.05 0.51 -1.35
CA ALA A 43 -10.18 -0.72 -0.58
C ALA A 43 -9.52 -1.86 -1.36
N TRP A 44 -8.74 -2.69 -0.67
CA TRP A 44 -8.05 -3.81 -1.29
C TRP A 44 -8.55 -5.12 -0.69
N ALA A 45 -8.96 -6.06 -1.55
CA ALA A 45 -9.69 -7.24 -1.14
C ALA A 45 -8.83 -8.28 -0.38
N VAL A 46 -7.51 -8.22 -0.50
CA VAL A 46 -6.59 -9.15 0.16
C VAL A 46 -6.61 -8.94 1.68
N THR A 47 -6.99 -9.95 2.44
CA THR A 47 -7.07 -9.86 3.92
C THR A 47 -5.95 -10.60 4.63
N ASP A 48 -5.20 -11.45 3.92
CA ASP A 48 -4.07 -12.22 4.44
C ASP A 48 -2.90 -12.21 3.45
N ALA A 49 -1.70 -11.99 3.97
CA ALA A 49 -0.47 -12.02 3.18
C ALA A 49 -0.19 -13.41 2.60
N ALA A 50 -0.64 -14.48 3.27
CA ALA A 50 -0.45 -15.85 2.78
C ALA A 50 -1.39 -16.21 1.62
N SER A 51 -2.50 -15.49 1.45
CA SER A 51 -3.44 -15.68 0.34
C SER A 51 -3.22 -14.69 -0.81
N LEU A 52 -2.16 -13.89 -0.75
CA LEU A 52 -1.85 -12.92 -1.79
C LEU A 52 -1.45 -13.64 -3.08
N GLU A 53 -2.15 -13.34 -4.17
CA GLU A 53 -1.80 -13.82 -5.51
C GLU A 53 -1.30 -12.67 -6.39
N ILE A 54 -0.65 -13.00 -7.51
CA ILE A 54 -0.13 -11.97 -8.42
C ILE A 54 -1.24 -11.11 -9.03
N HIS A 55 -2.44 -11.68 -9.23
CA HIS A 55 -3.57 -10.96 -9.81
C HIS A 55 -4.10 -9.87 -8.87
N ASP A 56 -3.96 -10.03 -7.55
CA ASP A 56 -4.34 -9.02 -6.56
C ASP A 56 -3.50 -7.75 -6.66
N LEU A 57 -2.31 -7.85 -7.27
CA LEU A 57 -1.38 -6.76 -7.43
C LEU A 57 -1.58 -5.99 -8.76
N THR A 58 -2.49 -6.44 -9.63
CA THR A 58 -2.81 -5.79 -10.91
C THR A 58 -3.09 -4.28 -10.79
N PRO A 59 -3.84 -3.79 -9.78
CA PRO A 59 -4.08 -2.35 -9.64
C PRO A 59 -2.80 -1.51 -9.48
N PHE A 60 -1.73 -2.10 -8.92
CA PHE A 60 -0.44 -1.45 -8.76
C PHE A 60 0.41 -1.52 -10.03
N ARG A 61 0.30 -2.63 -10.77
CA ARG A 61 0.98 -2.80 -12.06
C ARG A 61 0.49 -1.83 -13.11
N ASP A 62 -0.83 -1.66 -13.17
CA ASP A 62 -1.51 -0.95 -14.27
C ASP A 62 -1.82 0.51 -13.90
N CYS A 63 -1.36 0.99 -12.74
CA CYS A 63 -1.57 2.38 -12.36
C CYS A 63 -0.68 3.33 -13.18
N GLU A 64 -1.22 4.53 -13.40
CA GLU A 64 -0.54 5.63 -14.07
C GLU A 64 -0.47 6.82 -13.09
N PRO A 65 0.71 7.42 -12.87
CA PRO A 65 2.02 7.02 -13.40
C PRO A 65 2.50 5.67 -12.83
N PRO A 66 3.41 4.96 -13.54
CA PRO A 66 3.96 3.70 -13.05
C PRO A 66 4.68 3.88 -11.72
N LEU A 67 4.61 2.86 -10.86
CA LEU A 67 5.23 2.89 -9.53
C LEU A 67 6.73 2.62 -9.61
N ASP A 68 7.53 3.48 -8.97
CA ASP A 68 8.96 3.21 -8.75
C ASP A 68 9.21 2.25 -7.57
N LEU A 69 8.29 2.24 -6.59
CA LEU A 69 8.40 1.46 -5.36
C LEU A 69 7.02 1.01 -4.89
N LEU A 70 6.88 -0.30 -4.64
CA LEU A 70 5.71 -0.89 -4.00
C LEU A 70 6.07 -1.30 -2.57
N LEU A 71 5.41 -0.68 -1.57
CA LEU A 71 5.52 -1.06 -0.17
C LEU A 71 4.35 -1.98 0.20
N LEU A 72 4.65 -3.24 0.50
CA LEU A 72 3.64 -4.21 0.92
C LEU A 72 3.63 -4.34 2.45
N GLY A 73 2.54 -3.88 3.07
CA GLY A 73 2.26 -4.11 4.48
C GLY A 73 1.61 -5.47 4.70
N LEU A 74 2.29 -6.40 5.35
CA LEU A 74 1.85 -7.80 5.53
C LEU A 74 1.08 -8.02 6.84
N GLY A 75 0.51 -6.96 7.40
CA GLY A 75 -0.23 -6.97 8.65
C GLY A 75 0.65 -6.96 9.90
N GLU A 76 0.17 -7.58 10.98
CA GLU A 76 0.80 -7.55 12.31
C GLU A 76 2.11 -8.34 12.40
N ARG A 77 2.30 -9.31 11.51
CA ARG A 77 3.45 -10.22 11.50
C ARG A 77 4.10 -10.19 10.14
N PHE A 78 5.43 -10.27 10.14
CA PHE A 78 6.16 -10.50 8.91
C PHE A 78 5.84 -11.92 8.42
N ALA A 79 5.09 -12.02 7.34
CA ALA A 79 4.92 -13.23 6.55
C ALA A 79 5.73 -13.05 5.26
N LEU A 80 6.30 -14.11 4.69
CA LEU A 80 6.85 -14.01 3.35
C LEU A 80 5.70 -14.32 2.37
N PRO A 81 5.43 -13.46 1.37
CA PRO A 81 4.50 -13.81 0.30
C PRO A 81 4.94 -15.08 -0.43
N ASP A 82 4.02 -15.70 -1.15
CA ASP A 82 4.34 -16.89 -1.95
C ASP A 82 5.57 -16.60 -2.87
N PRO A 83 6.58 -17.50 -2.92
CA PRO A 83 7.74 -17.32 -3.78
C PRO A 83 7.40 -17.06 -5.26
N GLU A 84 6.28 -17.55 -5.77
CA GLU A 84 5.81 -17.26 -7.12
C GLU A 84 5.39 -15.80 -7.30
N VAL A 85 4.73 -15.21 -6.28
CA VAL A 85 4.40 -13.78 -6.28
C VAL A 85 5.66 -12.94 -6.27
N LEU A 86 6.63 -13.27 -5.41
CA LEU A 86 7.92 -12.58 -5.36
C LEU A 86 8.69 -12.68 -6.68
N ARG A 87 8.66 -13.86 -7.33
CA ARG A 87 9.26 -14.05 -8.66
C ARG A 87 8.55 -13.25 -9.74
N ALA A 88 7.23 -13.17 -9.71
CA ALA A 88 6.49 -12.37 -10.68
C ALA A 88 6.77 -10.87 -10.49
N LEU A 89 6.81 -10.38 -9.25
CA LEU A 89 7.16 -8.99 -8.93
C LEU A 89 8.56 -8.61 -9.40
N SER A 90 9.55 -9.51 -9.34
CA SER A 90 10.91 -9.20 -9.82
C SER A 90 11.01 -9.02 -11.34
N THR A 91 9.98 -9.41 -12.09
CA THR A 91 9.87 -9.14 -13.53
C THR A 91 9.26 -7.79 -13.84
N TRP A 92 8.66 -7.11 -12.86
CA TRP A 92 8.11 -5.77 -13.02
C TRP A 92 9.28 -4.78 -13.09
N ARG A 93 9.23 -3.89 -14.08
CA ARG A 93 10.25 -2.89 -14.36
C ARG A 93 9.61 -1.52 -14.44
#